data_AF-A0A6J8AJE0-F1
#
_entry.id   AF-A0A6J8AJE0-F1
#
_cell.length_a   1.000
_cell.length_b   1.000
_cell.length_c   1.000
_cell.angle_alpha   90.00
_cell.angle_beta   90.00
_cell.angle_gamma   90.00
#
_symmetry.space_group_name_H-M   'P 1'
#
loop_
_entity.id
_entity.type
_entity.pdbx_description
1 polymer ?
#
loop_
_entity_poly.entity_id
_entity_poly.type
_entity_poly.pdbx_seq_one_letter_code
_entity_poly.pdbx_strand_id
1 'polypeptide(L)'
;MTDMPLPRAPAACNSTTSHCDCCAKNTALLQEILKEVKQLQSGKTKVPSFSIENSAVERPLHDYLKVRFSKNPFLSDPDTELKSKLLTLRRKYAPDADVQEVLRHGLRFSARKMVDFRSQTKNKILSRSVKTEDVGTLDVNSLTKSIYGKFIKEQSEETCNLAVALRSFCHEKRQLRTQNGEPLEDFWKSFKSYLQDILDDSSEDKWRRLSEREEKRIERYRKYALINDN
;
A
#
# COMPACT_ATOMS: atom_id res chain seq x y z
N MET A 1 -17.63 39.13 -39.50
CA MET A 1 -16.71 37.99 -39.33
C MET A 1 -15.39 38.40 -39.95
N THR A 2 -14.45 38.82 -39.12
CA THR A 2 -13.12 39.27 -39.55
C THR A 2 -12.13 38.12 -39.30
N ASP A 3 -11.73 37.47 -40.38
CA ASP A 3 -10.68 36.44 -40.38
C ASP A 3 -9.36 37.04 -39.89
N MET A 4 -8.87 36.55 -38.76
CA MET A 4 -7.51 36.83 -38.30
C MET A 4 -6.53 35.96 -39.11
N PRO A 5 -5.48 36.54 -39.73
CA PRO A 5 -4.48 35.75 -40.41
C PRO A 5 -3.65 34.97 -39.38
N LEU A 6 -3.53 33.66 -39.59
CA LEU A 6 -2.62 32.79 -38.84
C LEU A 6 -1.17 33.30 -38.93
N PRO A 7 -0.39 33.24 -37.83
CA PRO A 7 1.00 33.66 -37.87
C PRO A 7 1.79 32.74 -38.81
N ARG A 8 2.53 33.35 -39.75
CA ARG A 8 3.43 32.63 -40.67
C ARG A 8 4.42 31.79 -39.85
N ALA A 9 4.49 30.49 -40.16
CA ALA A 9 5.54 29.63 -39.66
C ALA A 9 6.92 30.20 -40.05
N PRO A 10 7.93 30.12 -39.16
CA PRO A 10 9.26 30.62 -39.47
C PRO A 10 9.84 29.84 -40.64
N ALA A 11 10.37 30.56 -41.64
CA ALA A 11 10.94 29.98 -42.85
C ALA A 11 12.06 28.99 -42.49
N ALA A 12 11.99 27.78 -43.05
CA ALA A 12 13.02 26.77 -42.89
C ALA A 12 14.35 27.28 -43.49
N CYS A 13 15.38 27.34 -42.65
CA CYS A 13 16.73 27.73 -43.01
C CYS A 13 17.41 26.63 -43.84
N ASN A 14 17.38 26.76 -45.17
CA ASN A 14 18.20 25.96 -46.09
C ASN A 14 19.50 26.71 -46.40
N SER A 15 20.61 26.40 -45.73
CA SER A 15 21.94 26.64 -46.28
C SER A 15 23.03 25.88 -45.53
N THR A 16 23.73 25.02 -46.25
CA THR A 16 25.03 24.45 -45.91
C THR A 16 26.08 25.57 -45.74
N THR A 17 26.75 25.56 -44.57
CA THR A 17 27.99 26.28 -44.19
C THR A 17 28.00 27.82 -44.21
N SER A 18 27.55 28.43 -43.12
CA SER A 18 28.34 29.18 -42.11
C SER A 18 27.32 29.89 -41.21
N HIS A 19 27.65 30.12 -39.95
CA HIS A 19 26.75 30.58 -38.88
C HIS A 19 25.58 31.47 -39.36
N CYS A 20 24.37 30.91 -39.34
CA CYS A 20 23.15 31.67 -39.56
C CYS A 20 22.95 32.64 -38.39
N ASP A 21 22.98 33.95 -38.65
CA ASP A 21 22.78 35.01 -37.64
C ASP A 21 21.45 34.87 -36.90
N CYS A 22 20.41 34.32 -37.55
CA CYS A 22 19.15 34.01 -36.89
C CYS A 22 19.31 32.87 -35.87
N CYS A 23 20.10 31.84 -36.18
CA CYS A 23 20.43 30.78 -35.23
C CYS A 23 21.30 31.29 -34.09
N ALA A 24 22.24 32.22 -34.36
CA ALA A 24 23.08 32.83 -33.33
C ALA A 24 22.23 33.68 -32.36
N LYS A 25 21.32 34.52 -32.89
CA LYS A 25 20.38 35.32 -32.08
C LYS A 25 19.40 34.45 -31.29
N ASN A 26 18.85 33.40 -31.89
CA ASN A 26 17.98 32.46 -31.18
C ASN A 26 18.72 31.71 -30.07
N THR A 27 19.99 31.33 -30.30
CA THR A 27 20.82 30.67 -29.29
C THR A 27 21.13 31.60 -28.12
N ALA A 28 21.45 32.86 -28.40
CA ALA A 28 21.68 33.89 -27.37
C ALA A 28 20.42 34.13 -26.53
N LEU A 29 19.25 34.27 -27.18
CA LEU A 29 17.97 34.44 -26.50
C LEU A 29 17.61 33.22 -25.63
N LEU A 30 17.82 32.00 -26.13
CA LEU A 30 17.61 30.78 -25.34
C LEU A 30 18.54 30.71 -24.13
N GLN A 31 19.80 31.12 -24.27
CA GLN A 31 20.75 31.18 -23.15
C GLN A 31 20.33 32.22 -22.10
N GLU A 32 19.79 33.35 -22.53
CA GLU A 32 19.27 34.40 -21.64
C GLU A 32 18.03 33.93 -20.88
N ILE A 33 17.06 33.32 -21.57
CA ILE A 33 15.88 32.68 -20.94
C ILE A 33 16.32 31.59 -19.96
N LEU A 34 17.29 30.74 -20.33
CA LEU A 34 17.80 29.71 -19.43
C LEU A 34 18.49 30.31 -18.19
N LYS A 35 19.16 31.46 -18.35
CA LYS A 35 19.80 32.18 -17.24
C LYS A 35 18.75 32.79 -16.31
N GLU A 36 17.71 33.42 -16.85
CA GLU A 36 16.58 33.94 -16.07
C GLU A 36 15.82 32.82 -15.35
N VAL A 37 15.55 31.69 -16.01
CA VAL A 37 14.91 30.52 -15.38
C VAL A 37 15.77 29.97 -14.26
N LYS A 38 17.09 29.87 -14.44
CA LYS A 38 18.01 29.46 -13.37
C LYS A 38 18.04 30.45 -12.21
N GLN A 39 18.00 31.76 -12.49
CA GLN A 39 17.96 32.80 -11.46
C GLN A 39 16.64 32.76 -10.68
N LEU A 40 15.49 32.63 -11.36
CA LEU A 40 14.17 32.45 -10.75
C LEU A 40 14.08 31.16 -9.94
N GLN A 41 14.73 30.08 -10.36
CA GLN A 41 14.84 28.84 -9.59
C GLN A 41 15.79 28.97 -8.40
N SER A 42 16.87 29.75 -8.51
CA SER A 42 17.82 30.00 -7.42
C SER A 42 17.25 30.92 -6.33
N GLY A 43 16.27 31.77 -6.68
CA GLY A 43 15.52 32.62 -5.75
C GLY A 43 14.39 31.91 -5.01
N LYS A 44 14.10 30.64 -5.33
CA LYS A 44 13.27 29.80 -4.47
C LYS A 44 14.12 29.38 -3.28
N THR A 45 13.99 30.10 -2.17
CA THR A 45 14.38 29.62 -0.84
C THR A 45 13.94 28.16 -0.77
N LYS A 46 14.89 27.23 -0.58
CA LYS A 46 14.56 25.82 -0.36
C LYS A 46 13.70 25.76 0.91
N VAL A 47 12.38 25.86 0.75
CA VAL A 47 11.44 25.56 1.82
C VAL A 47 11.79 24.13 2.23
N PRO A 48 12.16 23.89 3.50
CA PRO A 48 12.50 22.54 3.94
C PRO A 48 11.31 21.65 3.61
N SER A 49 11.49 20.75 2.64
CA SER A 49 10.43 19.87 2.19
C SER A 49 10.04 18.99 3.36
N PHE A 50 8.77 19.03 3.76
CA PHE A 50 8.27 18.19 4.82
C PHE A 50 8.41 16.70 4.42
N SER A 51 9.03 15.92 5.30
CA SER A 51 9.17 14.47 5.15
C SER A 51 8.53 13.80 6.35
N ILE A 52 7.85 12.67 6.12
CA ILE A 52 7.36 11.84 7.23
C ILE A 52 8.52 11.06 7.81
N GLU A 53 9.39 10.51 6.95
CA GLU A 53 10.56 9.75 7.37
C GLU A 53 11.49 10.60 8.23
N ASN A 54 11.91 10.03 9.36
CA ASN A 54 12.72 10.63 10.42
C ASN A 54 12.07 11.82 11.14
N SER A 55 10.76 12.03 10.96
CA SER A 55 10.01 13.08 11.68
C SER A 55 9.34 12.53 12.95
N ALA A 56 8.94 13.44 13.85
CA ALA A 56 8.12 13.11 15.01
C ALA A 56 6.73 12.54 14.63
N VAL A 57 6.29 12.69 13.37
CA VAL A 57 5.03 12.14 12.85
C VAL A 57 5.17 10.65 12.47
N GLU A 58 6.38 10.19 12.11
CA GLU A 58 6.59 8.85 11.56
C GLU A 58 6.06 7.74 12.46
N ARG A 59 6.55 7.70 13.70
CA ARG A 59 6.23 6.62 14.64
C ARG A 59 4.74 6.60 15.01
N PRO A 60 4.11 7.72 15.39
CA PRO A 60 2.67 7.76 15.62
C PRO A 60 1.82 7.33 14.41
N LEU A 61 2.24 7.72 13.19
CA LEU A 61 1.54 7.31 11.97
C LEU A 61 1.72 5.82 11.72
N HIS A 62 2.94 5.31 11.86
CA HIS A 62 3.24 3.88 11.70
C HIS A 62 2.46 3.01 12.69
N ASP A 63 2.39 3.40 13.96
CA ASP A 63 1.63 2.66 14.99
C ASP A 63 0.13 2.67 14.69
N TYR A 64 -0.41 3.80 14.21
CA TYR A 64 -1.79 3.87 13.74
C TYR A 64 -2.04 2.91 12.56
N LEU A 65 -1.14 2.90 11.57
CA LEU A 65 -1.26 2.03 10.40
C LEU A 65 -1.19 0.55 10.77
N LYS A 66 -0.39 0.16 11.78
CA LYS A 66 -0.35 -1.23 12.27
C LYS A 66 -1.70 -1.69 12.80
N VAL A 67 -2.31 -0.91 13.69
CA VAL A 67 -3.63 -1.22 14.27
C VAL A 67 -4.70 -1.22 13.19
N ARG A 68 -4.62 -0.30 12.24
CA ARG A 68 -5.55 -0.26 11.12
C ARG A 68 -5.40 -1.49 10.21
N PHE A 69 -4.17 -1.85 9.88
CA PHE A 69 -3.86 -2.98 9.00
C PHE A 69 -4.40 -4.31 9.54
N SER A 70 -4.38 -4.51 10.86
CA SER A 70 -4.91 -5.72 11.48
C SER A 70 -6.44 -5.83 11.41
N LYS A 71 -7.14 -4.73 11.09
CA LYS A 71 -8.60 -4.71 10.90
C LYS A 71 -8.97 -4.66 9.42
N ASN A 72 -8.23 -3.89 8.62
CA ASN A 72 -8.43 -3.79 7.18
C ASN A 72 -7.07 -3.60 6.48
N PRO A 73 -6.63 -4.55 5.64
CA PRO A 73 -5.33 -4.49 4.97
C PRO A 73 -5.32 -3.57 3.73
N PHE A 74 -6.44 -2.90 3.44
CA PHE A 74 -6.59 -2.01 2.29
C PHE A 74 -6.92 -0.58 2.75
N LEU A 75 -6.30 0.40 2.09
CA LEU A 75 -6.70 1.80 2.23
C LEU A 75 -7.92 2.07 1.34
N SER A 76 -8.79 2.95 1.82
CA SER A 76 -9.97 3.39 1.06
C SER A 76 -9.57 4.50 0.08
N ASP A 77 -10.38 4.72 -0.96
CA ASP A 77 -10.22 5.86 -1.84
C ASP A 77 -11.58 6.58 -2.03
N PRO A 78 -11.79 7.78 -1.45
CA PRO A 78 -10.88 8.52 -0.57
C PRO A 78 -10.86 8.00 0.89
N ASP A 79 -9.69 8.06 1.53
CA ASP A 79 -9.51 7.67 2.93
C ASP A 79 -9.70 8.84 3.92
N THR A 80 -10.93 9.06 4.38
CA THR A 80 -11.26 10.20 5.28
C THR A 80 -10.67 10.04 6.67
N GLU A 81 -10.63 8.82 7.21
CA GLU A 81 -10.09 8.52 8.53
C GLU A 81 -8.58 8.76 8.58
N LEU A 82 -7.84 8.29 7.57
CA LEU A 82 -6.40 8.52 7.47
C LEU A 82 -6.08 10.02 7.33
N LYS A 83 -6.85 10.75 6.51
CA LYS A 83 -6.70 12.20 6.38
C LYS A 83 -6.90 12.90 7.72
N SER A 84 -7.96 12.58 8.46
CA SER A 84 -8.22 13.13 9.79
C SER A 84 -7.09 12.83 10.78
N LYS A 85 -6.56 11.60 10.75
CA LYS A 85 -5.41 11.22 11.58
C LYS A 85 -4.16 12.04 11.24
N LEU A 86 -3.85 12.20 9.96
CA LEU A 86 -2.71 13.01 9.50
C LEU A 86 -2.83 14.48 9.94
N LEU A 87 -4.02 15.07 9.83
CA LEU A 87 -4.26 16.44 10.31
C LEU A 87 -4.11 16.57 11.83
N THR A 88 -4.48 15.53 12.58
CA THR A 88 -4.29 15.50 14.04
C THR A 88 -2.81 15.36 14.40
N LEU A 89 -2.05 14.53 13.69
CA LEU A 89 -0.62 14.39 13.89
C LEU A 89 0.14 15.66 13.50
N ARG A 90 -0.27 16.32 12.40
CA ARG A 90 0.24 17.65 12.01
C ARG A 90 0.11 18.63 13.15
N ARG A 91 -1.12 18.83 13.66
CA ARG A 91 -1.40 19.80 14.74
C ARG A 91 -0.52 19.57 15.97
N LYS A 92 -0.19 18.31 16.27
CA LYS A 92 0.57 17.94 17.47
C LYS A 92 2.10 17.99 17.28
N TYR A 93 2.60 17.59 16.12
CA TYR A 93 4.04 17.32 15.92
C TYR A 93 4.69 18.18 14.83
N ALA A 94 3.89 18.87 14.01
CA ALA A 94 4.36 19.72 12.92
C ALA A 94 3.34 20.84 12.63
N PRO A 95 3.04 21.74 13.60
CA PRO A 95 1.99 22.74 13.46
C PRO A 95 2.24 23.73 12.30
N ASP A 96 3.52 23.99 12.01
CA ASP A 96 3.95 24.92 10.96
C ASP A 96 4.05 24.28 9.57
N ALA A 97 3.95 22.96 9.47
CA ALA A 97 4.05 22.27 8.18
C ALA A 97 2.81 22.56 7.32
N ASP A 98 2.98 22.67 6.00
CA ASP A 98 1.87 22.88 5.08
C ASP A 98 0.89 21.68 5.12
N VAL A 99 -0.42 21.97 5.10
CA VAL A 99 -1.46 20.94 5.19
C VAL A 99 -1.41 20.00 3.98
N GLN A 100 -1.26 20.54 2.77
CA GLN A 100 -1.26 19.72 1.55
C GLN A 100 0.00 18.88 1.47
N GLU A 101 1.15 19.42 1.88
CA GLU A 101 2.39 18.68 1.95
C GLU A 101 2.30 17.51 2.94
N VAL A 102 1.79 17.75 4.16
CA VAL A 102 1.61 16.68 5.15
C VAL A 102 0.67 15.59 4.63
N LEU A 103 -0.45 15.96 4.00
CA LEU A 103 -1.38 14.99 3.42
C LEU A 103 -0.71 14.20 2.30
N ARG A 104 -0.01 14.86 1.36
CA ARG A 104 0.66 14.19 0.24
C ARG A 104 1.72 13.20 0.74
N HIS A 105 2.61 13.63 1.62
CA HIS A 105 3.69 12.79 2.15
C HIS A 105 3.15 11.70 3.08
N GLY A 106 2.17 12.03 3.91
CA GLY A 106 1.49 11.09 4.82
C GLY A 106 0.74 9.97 4.10
N LEU A 107 0.01 10.29 3.03
CA LEU A 107 -0.69 9.28 2.21
C LEU A 107 0.32 8.40 1.47
N ARG A 108 1.39 8.97 0.89
CA ARG A 108 2.45 8.20 0.22
C ARG A 108 3.21 7.29 1.18
N PHE A 109 3.51 7.75 2.39
CA PHE A 109 4.11 6.94 3.43
C PHE A 109 3.19 5.78 3.83
N SER A 110 1.91 6.07 4.07
CA SER A 110 0.90 5.08 4.44
C SER A 110 0.74 3.99 3.39
N ALA A 111 0.63 4.37 2.12
CA ALA A 111 0.50 3.42 1.01
C ALA A 111 1.69 2.45 0.94
N ARG A 112 2.93 2.96 1.09
CA ARG A 112 4.14 2.13 1.15
C ARG A 112 4.13 1.18 2.34
N LYS A 113 3.82 1.66 3.55
CA LYS A 113 3.75 0.80 4.74
C LYS A 113 2.69 -0.29 4.63
N MET A 114 1.54 0.00 4.02
CA MET A 114 0.51 -1.02 3.79
C MET A 114 0.96 -2.08 2.79
N VAL A 115 1.79 -1.75 1.79
CA VAL A 115 2.46 -2.75 0.92
C VAL A 115 3.45 -3.60 1.72
N ASP A 116 4.26 -2.99 2.58
CA ASP A 116 5.23 -3.70 3.41
C ASP A 116 4.53 -4.67 4.38
N PHE A 117 3.46 -4.22 5.03
CA PHE A 117 2.69 -5.04 5.97
C PHE A 117 2.03 -6.22 5.25
N ARG A 118 1.43 -5.98 4.08
CA ARG A 118 0.91 -7.03 3.20
C ARG A 118 1.99 -8.05 2.83
N SER A 119 3.19 -7.59 2.48
CA SER A 119 4.30 -8.50 2.15
C SER A 119 4.73 -9.35 3.35
N GLN A 120 4.84 -8.74 4.54
CA GLN A 120 5.17 -9.46 5.77
C GLN A 120 4.11 -10.51 6.13
N THR A 121 2.83 -10.16 6.04
CA THR A 121 1.71 -11.06 6.34
C THR A 121 1.63 -12.22 5.34
N LYS A 122 1.77 -11.94 4.03
CA LYS A 122 1.81 -12.97 2.99
C LYS A 122 2.96 -13.94 3.24
N ASN A 123 4.16 -13.43 3.53
CA ASN A 123 5.32 -14.26 3.80
C ASN A 123 5.12 -15.15 5.03
N LYS A 124 4.46 -14.65 6.08
CA LYS A 124 4.15 -15.46 7.27
C LYS A 124 3.15 -16.57 6.98
N ILE A 125 2.01 -16.26 6.37
CA ILE A 125 0.96 -17.26 6.14
C ILE A 125 1.39 -18.33 5.13
N LEU A 126 2.21 -17.96 4.14
CA LEU A 126 2.74 -18.87 3.14
C LEU A 126 4.12 -19.44 3.51
N SER A 127 4.69 -19.09 4.67
CA SER A 127 6.03 -19.53 5.04
C SER A 127 6.09 -21.05 5.12
N ARG A 128 7.07 -21.64 4.44
CA ARG A 128 7.36 -23.09 4.47
C ARG A 128 8.43 -23.45 5.51
N SER A 129 8.70 -22.57 6.47
CA SER A 129 9.77 -22.75 7.45
C SER A 129 9.50 -23.97 8.34
N VAL A 130 10.50 -24.86 8.46
CA VAL A 130 10.47 -26.10 9.25
C VAL A 130 10.26 -25.83 10.76
N LYS A 131 10.59 -24.62 11.24
CA LYS A 131 10.52 -24.24 12.66
C LYS A 131 9.16 -23.69 13.11
N THR A 132 8.29 -23.37 12.17
CA THR A 132 6.99 -22.75 12.43
C THR A 132 5.91 -23.76 12.13
N GLU A 133 5.06 -24.04 13.12
CA GLU A 133 3.86 -24.87 12.95
C GLU A 133 3.10 -24.47 11.68
N ASP A 134 2.55 -25.46 10.97
CA ASP A 134 1.79 -25.20 9.75
C ASP A 134 0.61 -24.29 10.08
N VAL A 135 0.64 -23.07 9.52
CA VAL A 135 -0.36 -22.03 9.72
C VAL A 135 -1.76 -22.50 9.30
N GLY A 136 -1.83 -23.49 8.38
CA GLY A 136 -3.07 -24.16 7.99
C GLY A 136 -3.72 -25.03 9.08
N THR A 137 -3.01 -25.31 10.18
CA THR A 137 -3.46 -26.24 11.25
C THR A 137 -3.56 -25.59 12.63
N LEU A 138 -3.12 -24.34 12.76
CA LEU A 138 -3.21 -23.55 13.99
C LEU A 138 -4.67 -23.29 14.38
N ASP A 139 -4.96 -23.22 15.68
CA ASP A 139 -6.22 -22.62 16.12
C ASP A 139 -6.26 -21.11 15.77
N VAL A 140 -7.45 -20.51 15.81
CA VAL A 140 -7.65 -19.11 15.39
C VAL A 140 -6.81 -18.13 16.21
N ASN A 141 -6.63 -18.37 17.51
CA ASN A 141 -5.88 -17.45 18.37
C ASN A 141 -4.39 -17.53 18.05
N SER A 142 -3.85 -18.74 17.90
CA SER A 142 -2.45 -18.96 17.52
C SER A 142 -2.15 -18.47 16.12
N LEU A 143 -3.06 -18.69 15.16
CA LEU A 143 -3.00 -18.12 13.81
C LEU A 143 -2.90 -16.59 13.87
N THR A 144 -3.79 -15.97 14.63
CA THR A 144 -3.87 -14.51 14.73
C THR A 144 -2.61 -13.93 15.37
N LYS A 145 -2.06 -14.57 16.43
CA LYS A 145 -0.76 -14.18 17.01
C LYS A 145 0.37 -14.33 16.01
N SER A 146 0.41 -15.46 15.29
CA SER A 146 1.45 -15.77 14.33
C SER A 146 1.51 -14.71 13.23
N ILE A 147 0.38 -14.40 12.60
CA ILE A 147 0.31 -13.46 11.49
C ILE A 147 0.40 -12.01 12.01
N TYR A 148 -0.48 -11.63 12.92
CA TYR A 148 -0.70 -10.23 13.28
C TYR A 148 0.02 -9.73 14.54
N GLY A 149 0.68 -10.59 15.32
CA GLY A 149 1.29 -10.21 16.61
C GLY A 149 2.36 -9.11 16.55
N LYS A 150 2.89 -8.77 15.37
CA LYS A 150 3.80 -7.62 15.19
C LYS A 150 3.07 -6.27 15.02
N PHE A 151 1.78 -6.31 14.73
CA PHE A 151 0.93 -5.14 14.45
C PHE A 151 0.04 -4.79 15.64
N ILE A 152 -0.39 -5.78 16.43
CA ILE A 152 -1.30 -5.60 17.56
C ILE A 152 -0.69 -6.01 18.89
N LYS A 153 -1.10 -5.34 19.97
CA LYS A 153 -0.81 -5.76 21.35
C LYS A 153 -1.83 -6.78 21.86
N GLU A 154 -3.08 -6.60 21.48
CA GLU A 154 -4.22 -7.40 21.91
C GLU A 154 -5.06 -7.81 20.70
N GLN A 155 -5.65 -9.00 20.76
CA GLN A 155 -6.48 -9.54 19.70
C GLN A 155 -7.88 -8.96 19.81
N SER A 156 -8.41 -8.49 18.67
CA SER A 156 -9.79 -8.08 18.55
C SER A 156 -10.55 -9.07 17.66
N GLU A 157 -11.87 -9.11 17.79
CA GLU A 157 -12.73 -9.97 16.98
C GLU A 157 -12.51 -9.71 15.48
N GLU A 158 -12.40 -8.45 15.06
CA GLU A 158 -12.14 -8.10 13.65
C GLU A 158 -10.79 -8.64 13.17
N THR A 159 -9.79 -8.65 14.05
CA THR A 159 -8.46 -9.18 13.71
C THR A 159 -8.49 -10.70 13.56
N CYS A 160 -9.23 -11.39 14.43
CA CYS A 160 -9.45 -12.84 14.33
C CYS A 160 -10.22 -13.20 13.06
N ASN A 161 -11.30 -12.47 12.77
CA ASN A 161 -12.12 -12.64 11.56
C ASN A 161 -11.28 -12.46 10.29
N LEU A 162 -10.43 -11.43 10.25
CA LEU A 162 -9.52 -11.20 9.13
C LEU A 162 -8.48 -12.32 8.98
N ALA A 163 -7.95 -12.85 10.08
CA ALA A 163 -7.03 -13.98 10.06
C ALA A 163 -7.69 -15.25 9.50
N VAL A 164 -8.92 -15.54 9.94
CA VAL A 164 -9.73 -16.66 9.45
C VAL A 164 -10.03 -16.52 7.95
N ALA A 165 -10.47 -15.33 7.50
CA ALA A 165 -10.70 -15.06 6.08
C ALA A 165 -9.44 -15.29 5.24
N LEU A 166 -8.30 -14.80 5.71
CA LEU A 166 -7.04 -14.94 5.00
C LEU A 166 -6.60 -16.41 4.89
N ARG A 167 -6.76 -17.20 5.96
CA ARG A 167 -6.47 -18.63 5.91
C ARG A 167 -7.44 -19.38 4.99
N SER A 168 -8.74 -19.09 5.08
CA SER A 168 -9.74 -19.76 4.25
C SER A 168 -9.52 -19.47 2.76
N PHE A 169 -9.20 -18.22 2.41
CA PHE A 169 -8.75 -17.84 1.07
C PHE A 169 -7.55 -18.68 0.60
N CYS A 170 -6.52 -18.82 1.45
CA CYS A 170 -5.33 -19.58 1.10
C CYS A 170 -5.64 -21.08 0.92
N HIS A 171 -6.56 -21.65 1.69
CA HIS A 171 -7.04 -23.02 1.46
C HIS A 171 -7.81 -23.16 0.14
N GLU A 172 -8.75 -22.25 -0.15
CA GLU A 172 -9.54 -22.31 -1.38
C GLU A 172 -8.69 -22.15 -2.64
N LYS A 173 -7.65 -21.31 -2.57
CA LYS A 173 -6.68 -21.11 -3.66
C LYS A 173 -5.51 -22.09 -3.63
N ARG A 174 -5.54 -23.09 -2.74
CA ARG A 174 -4.51 -24.12 -2.61
C ARG A 174 -3.09 -23.59 -2.38
N GLN A 175 -2.96 -22.46 -1.70
CA GLN A 175 -1.68 -21.75 -1.50
C GLN A 175 -0.89 -22.24 -0.28
N LEU A 176 -1.51 -23.00 0.63
CA LEU A 176 -0.86 -23.48 1.84
C LEU A 176 0.03 -24.70 1.58
N ARG A 177 1.01 -24.93 2.47
CA ARG A 177 2.10 -25.92 2.29
C ARG A 177 1.63 -27.34 1.93
N THR A 178 0.45 -27.74 2.40
CA THR A 178 -0.15 -29.05 2.13
C THR A 178 -0.79 -29.18 0.75
N GLN A 179 -0.84 -28.11 -0.04
CA GLN A 179 -1.58 -28.05 -1.30
C GLN A 179 -0.67 -27.52 -2.43
N ASN A 180 -0.62 -28.24 -3.55
CA ASN A 180 0.07 -27.78 -4.76
C ASN A 180 -0.84 -26.80 -5.50
N GLY A 181 -0.75 -25.52 -5.15
CA GLY A 181 -1.48 -24.44 -5.82
C GLY A 181 -0.73 -23.84 -6.99
N GLU A 182 -1.47 -23.34 -7.97
CA GLU A 182 -0.93 -22.50 -9.02
C GLU A 182 -0.52 -21.12 -8.48
N PRO A 183 0.51 -20.48 -9.05
CA PRO A 183 0.87 -19.12 -8.66
C PRO A 183 -0.28 -18.16 -8.97
N LEU A 184 -0.72 -17.41 -7.94
CA LEU A 184 -1.68 -16.31 -8.12
C LEU A 184 -0.99 -15.12 -8.79
N GLU A 185 -1.57 -14.57 -9.86
CA GLU A 185 -1.10 -13.34 -10.51
C GLU A 185 -0.97 -12.18 -9.52
N ASP A 186 -2.01 -11.93 -8.71
CA ASP A 186 -1.97 -10.99 -7.60
C ASP A 186 -2.74 -11.53 -6.39
N PHE A 187 -1.98 -11.98 -5.38
CA PHE A 187 -2.49 -12.50 -4.11
C PHE A 187 -3.43 -11.50 -3.40
N TRP A 188 -3.03 -10.23 -3.32
CA TRP A 188 -3.74 -9.25 -2.50
C TRP A 188 -4.97 -8.69 -3.21
N LYS A 189 -4.94 -8.56 -4.54
CA LYS A 189 -6.14 -8.23 -5.33
C LYS A 189 -7.18 -9.34 -5.28
N SER A 190 -6.73 -10.60 -5.40
CA SER A 190 -7.62 -11.77 -5.27
C SER A 190 -8.23 -11.86 -3.88
N PHE A 191 -7.40 -11.68 -2.84
CA PHE A 191 -7.88 -11.65 -1.46
C PHE A 191 -8.84 -10.48 -1.19
N LYS A 192 -8.60 -9.29 -1.77
CA LYS A 192 -9.52 -8.14 -1.64
C LYS A 192 -10.93 -8.50 -2.13
N SER A 193 -11.01 -9.17 -3.27
CA SER A 193 -12.30 -9.58 -3.86
C SER A 193 -12.99 -10.62 -2.97
N TYR A 194 -12.26 -11.65 -2.54
CA TYR A 194 -12.76 -12.65 -1.61
C TYR A 194 -13.27 -12.07 -0.29
N LEU A 195 -12.53 -11.10 0.28
CA LEU A 195 -12.93 -10.42 1.51
C LEU A 195 -14.20 -9.60 1.29
N GLN A 196 -14.35 -8.94 0.14
CA GLN A 196 -15.54 -8.18 -0.20
C GLN A 196 -16.78 -9.09 -0.27
N ASP A 197 -16.67 -10.27 -0.90
CA ASP A 197 -17.76 -11.24 -0.96
C ASP A 197 -18.25 -11.65 0.44
N ILE A 198 -17.33 -11.81 1.41
CA ILE A 198 -17.69 -12.10 2.81
C ILE A 198 -18.32 -10.87 3.48
N LEU A 199 -17.79 -9.68 3.24
CA LEU A 199 -18.31 -8.46 3.84
C LEU A 199 -19.73 -8.14 3.34
N ASP A 200 -20.03 -8.46 2.08
CA ASP A 200 -21.33 -8.26 1.44
C ASP A 200 -22.38 -9.31 1.84
N ASP A 201 -21.98 -10.47 2.38
CA ASP A 201 -22.92 -11.41 3.02
C ASP A 201 -23.57 -10.72 4.23
N SER A 202 -24.88 -10.48 4.16
CA SER A 202 -25.64 -9.81 5.23
C SER A 202 -25.90 -10.72 6.45
N SER A 203 -25.53 -11.99 6.39
CA SER A 203 -25.77 -12.95 7.47
C SER A 203 -24.94 -12.61 8.70
N GLU A 204 -25.58 -12.45 9.85
CA GLU A 204 -24.91 -12.15 11.13
C GLU A 204 -23.91 -13.25 11.55
N ASP A 205 -24.16 -14.49 11.13
CA ASP A 205 -23.34 -15.64 11.52
C ASP A 205 -22.24 -16.02 10.52
N LYS A 206 -22.00 -15.21 9.49
CA LYS A 206 -21.01 -15.49 8.44
C LYS A 206 -19.62 -15.81 8.98
N TRP A 207 -19.17 -15.06 9.99
CA TRP A 207 -17.86 -15.24 10.62
C TRP A 207 -17.78 -16.53 11.43
N ARG A 208 -18.87 -16.88 12.12
CA ARG A 208 -19.00 -18.15 12.83
C ARG A 208 -18.97 -19.33 11.85
N ARG A 209 -19.79 -19.29 10.79
CA ARG A 209 -19.84 -20.33 9.74
C ARG A 209 -18.47 -20.52 9.07
N LEU A 210 -17.75 -19.43 8.81
CA LEU A 210 -16.41 -19.48 8.25
C LEU A 210 -15.41 -20.12 9.23
N SER A 211 -15.45 -19.73 10.50
CA SER A 211 -14.58 -20.28 11.55
C SER A 211 -14.81 -21.78 11.77
N GLU A 212 -16.08 -22.21 11.88
CA GLU A 212 -16.44 -23.63 12.03
C GLU A 212 -15.98 -24.47 10.83
N ARG A 213 -16.09 -23.92 9.61
CA ARG A 213 -15.59 -24.59 8.39
C ARG A 213 -14.09 -24.81 8.46
N GLU A 214 -13.34 -23.83 8.96
CA GLU A 214 -11.90 -23.93 9.14
C GLU A 214 -11.53 -24.94 10.23
N GLU A 215 -12.22 -24.95 11.37
CA GLU A 215 -11.99 -25.94 12.42
C GLU A 215 -12.21 -27.37 11.92
N LYS A 216 -13.29 -27.61 11.17
CA LYS A 216 -13.53 -28.92 10.52
C LYS A 216 -12.47 -29.30 9.48
N ARG A 217 -11.82 -28.32 8.83
CA ARG A 217 -10.67 -28.59 7.94
C ARG A 217 -9.44 -28.99 8.75
N ILE A 218 -9.13 -28.26 9.82
CA ILE A 218 -8.01 -28.55 10.72
C ILE A 218 -8.14 -29.94 11.35
N GLU A 219 -9.33 -30.27 11.85
CA GLU A 219 -9.58 -31.57 12.48
C GLU A 219 -9.32 -32.73 11.51
N ARG A 220 -9.73 -32.58 10.24
CA ARG A 220 -9.44 -33.56 9.18
C ARG A 220 -7.93 -33.68 8.95
N TYR A 221 -7.20 -32.56 8.84
CA TYR A 221 -5.75 -32.62 8.65
C TYR A 221 -5.01 -33.31 9.80
N ARG A 222 -5.42 -33.03 11.05
CA ARG A 222 -4.86 -33.71 12.22
C ARG A 222 -5.12 -35.21 12.19
N LYS A 223 -6.33 -35.63 11.82
CA LYS A 223 -6.69 -37.05 11.65
C LYS A 223 -5.84 -37.73 10.57
N TYR A 224 -5.64 -37.10 9.42
CA TYR A 224 -4.81 -37.67 8.35
C TYR A 224 -3.32 -37.75 8.69
N ALA A 225 -2.78 -36.77 9.43
CA ALA A 225 -1.39 -36.82 9.90
C ALA A 225 -1.17 -37.99 10.87
N LEU A 226 -2.09 -38.18 11.84
CA LEU A 226 -2.03 -39.28 12.81
C LEU A 226 -2.11 -40.69 12.19
N ILE A 227 -2.74 -40.81 11.00
CA ILE A 227 -2.83 -42.08 10.28
C ILE A 227 -1.54 -42.40 9.50
N ASN A 228 -0.82 -41.38 9.05
CA ASN A 228 0.40 -41.56 8.25
C ASN A 228 1.69 -41.69 9.08
N ASP A 229 1.63 -41.35 10.37
CA ASP A 229 2.74 -41.49 11.34
C ASP A 229 2.68 -42.80 12.15
N ASN A 230 1.70 -43.68 11.87
CA ASN A 230 1.59 -45.06 12.39
C ASN A 230 1.81 -46.09 11.27
#